data_AF-X1M721-F1
#
_entry.id   AF-X1M721-F1
#
_cell.length_a   1.000
_cell.length_b   1.000
_cell.length_c   1.000
_cell.angle_alpha   90.00
_cell.angle_beta   90.00
_cell.angle_gamma   90.00
#
_symmetry.space_group_name_H-M   'P 1'
#
loop_
_entity.id
_entity.type
_entity.pdbx_description
1 polymer ?
#
loop_
_entity_poly.entity_id
_entity_poly.type
_entity_poly.pdbx_seq_one_letter_code
_entity_poly.pdbx_strand_id
1 'polypeptide(L)' 'SAYYYLRVVKVMWLGEPASEEKVPSSGALRLALSLSCLGVLLLGIIPGFVMRLAELAASMFVF' A
#
# COMPACT_ATOMS: atom_id res chain seq x y z
N SER A 1 -15.59 -4.52 -2.90
CA SER A 1 -14.12 -4.38 -2.80
C SER A 1 -13.56 -4.92 -1.48
N ALA A 2 -13.92 -4.37 -0.30
CA ALA A 2 -13.30 -4.78 0.98
C ALA A 2 -13.44 -6.28 1.32
N TYR A 3 -14.59 -6.88 1.07
CA TYR A 3 -14.84 -8.32 1.31
C TYR A 3 -13.80 -9.23 0.64
N TYR A 4 -13.42 -8.92 -0.61
CA TYR A 4 -12.43 -9.69 -1.35
C TYR A 4 -11.06 -9.67 -0.68
N TYR A 5 -10.58 -8.48 -0.29
CA TYR A 5 -9.28 -8.35 0.38
C TYR A 5 -9.25 -8.99 1.76
N LEU A 6 -10.34 -8.85 2.54
CA LEU A 6 -10.43 -9.52 3.85
C LEU A 6 -10.39 -11.04 3.73
N ARG A 7 -11.00 -11.61 2.68
CA ARG A 7 -10.89 -13.05 2.39
C ARG A 7 -9.45 -13.47 2.10
N VAL A 8 -8.71 -12.67 1.32
CA VAL A 8 -7.29 -12.94 1.03
C VAL A 8 -6.46 -12.89 2.31
N VAL A 9 -6.62 -11.85 3.15
CA VAL A 9 -5.91 -11.74 4.43
C VAL A 9 -6.18 -12.96 5.33
N LYS A 10 -7.45 -13.38 5.42
CA LYS A 10 -7.84 -14.57 6.18
C LYS A 10 -7.08 -15.81 5.71
N VAL A 11 -7.07 -16.08 4.40
CA VAL A 11 -6.41 -17.27 3.85
C VAL A 11 -4.89 -17.22 4.07
N MET A 12 -4.28 -16.03 3.94
CA MET A 12 -2.82 -15.87 4.03
C MET A 12 -2.27 -15.91 5.46
N TRP A 13 -3.03 -15.42 6.45
CA TRP A 13 -2.50 -15.17 7.80
C TRP A 13 -3.24 -15.89 8.94
N LEU A 14 -4.49 -16.30 8.72
CA LEU A 14 -5.32 -16.95 9.75
C LEU A 14 -5.59 -18.44 9.47
N GLY A 15 -5.13 -18.95 8.33
CA GLY A 15 -5.20 -20.37 7.98
C GLY A 15 -3.94 -21.14 8.38
N GLU A 16 -4.00 -22.46 8.25
CA GLU A 16 -2.83 -23.31 8.44
C GLU A 16 -1.83 -23.12 7.27
N PRO A 17 -0.53 -22.92 7.56
CA PRO A 17 0.45 -22.69 6.52
C PRO A 17 0.69 -23.97 5.70
N ALA A 18 0.90 -23.81 4.39
CA ALA A 18 1.19 -24.94 3.50
C ALA A 18 2.58 -25.56 3.72
N SER A 19 3.51 -24.81 4.33
CA SER A 19 4.85 -25.25 4.69
C SER A 19 5.39 -24.35 5.82
N GLU A 20 6.22 -24.91 6.70
CA GLU A 20 6.95 -24.15 7.73
C GLU A 20 8.26 -23.53 7.20
N GLU A 21 8.64 -23.85 5.95
CA GLU A 21 9.83 -23.30 5.33
C GLU A 21 9.70 -21.78 5.13
N LYS A 22 10.74 -21.04 5.52
CA LYS A 22 10.76 -19.59 5.34
C LYS A 22 10.95 -19.24 3.87
N VAL A 23 10.08 -18.37 3.36
CA VAL A 23 10.26 -17.80 2.02
C VAL A 23 11.38 -16.75 2.05
N PRO A 24 12.46 -16.91 1.27
CA PRO A 24 13.54 -15.93 1.24
C PRO A 24 13.05 -14.61 0.62
N SER A 25 13.45 -13.48 1.20
CA SER A 25 13.20 -12.15 0.65
C SER A 25 14.51 -11.37 0.52
N SER A 26 14.77 -10.86 -0.69
CA SER A 26 15.97 -10.06 -0.95
C SER A 26 15.89 -8.71 -0.22
N GLY A 27 17.04 -8.11 0.09
CA GLY A 27 17.09 -6.78 0.71
C GLY A 27 16.37 -5.71 -0.13
N ALA A 28 16.54 -5.77 -1.45
CA ALA A 28 15.87 -4.87 -2.38
C ALA A 28 14.33 -5.01 -2.32
N LEU A 29 13.81 -6.24 -2.28
CA LEU A 29 12.37 -6.49 -2.19
C LEU A 29 11.79 -5.93 -0.88
N ARG A 30 12.48 -6.15 0.25
CA ARG A 30 12.04 -5.65 1.56
C ARG A 30 12.03 -4.13 1.62
N LEU A 31 13.04 -3.48 1.03
CA LEU A 31 13.11 -2.03 0.95
C LEU A 31 11.95 -1.47 0.09
N ALA A 32 11.71 -2.05 -1.09
CA ALA A 32 10.64 -1.62 -1.99
C ALA A 32 9.24 -1.75 -1.33
N LEU A 33 8.98 -2.85 -0.64
CA LEU A 33 7.72 -3.05 0.10
C LEU A 33 7.58 -2.06 1.26
N SER A 34 8.67 -1.80 2.00
CA SER A 34 8.66 -0.85 3.12
C SER A 34 8.40 0.57 2.64
N LEU A 35 9.05 1.00 1.56
CA LEU A 35 8.83 2.31 0.94
C LEU A 35 7.39 2.45 0.43
N SER A 36 6.86 1.41 -0.22
CA SER A 36 5.46 1.41 -0.70
C SER A 36 4.47 1.55 0.46
N CYS A 37 4.67 0.78 1.54
CA CYS A 37 3.83 0.84 2.74
C CYS A 37 3.88 2.21 3.40
N LEU A 38 5.09 2.77 3.59
CA LEU A 38 5.27 4.12 4.11
C LEU A 38 4.61 5.17 3.22
N GLY A 39 4.74 5.05 1.90
CA GLY A 39 4.08 5.95 0.94
C GLY A 39 2.56 5.94 1.11
N VAL A 40 1.94 4.76 1.17
CA VAL A 40 0.48 4.64 1.40
C VAL A 40 0.08 5.28 2.74
N LEU A 41 0.83 5.04 3.81
CA LEU A 41 0.54 5.63 5.13
C LEU A 41 0.69 7.15 5.12
N LEU A 42 1.77 7.68 4.55
CA LEU A 42 2.01 9.13 4.45
C LEU A 42 0.90 9.81 3.67
N LEU A 43 0.51 9.26 2.52
CA LEU A 43 -0.56 9.79 1.69
C LEU A 43 -1.94 9.68 2.36
N GLY A 44 -2.20 8.57 3.05
CA GLY A 44 -3.48 8.32 3.72
C GLY A 44 -3.68 9.15 4.99
N ILE A 45 -2.62 9.39 5.75
CA ILE A 45 -2.68 10.13 7.02
C ILE A 45 -2.49 11.64 6.79
N ILE A 46 -1.56 12.04 5.92
CA ILE A 46 -1.21 13.44 5.64
C ILE A 46 -1.40 13.74 4.15
N PRO A 47 -2.64 13.76 3.63
CA PRO A 47 -2.89 13.97 2.20
C PRO A 47 -2.63 15.40 1.73
N GLY A 48 -2.55 16.37 2.66
CA GLY A 48 -2.59 17.81 2.36
C GLY A 48 -1.57 18.30 1.33
N PHE A 49 -0.35 17.75 1.32
CA PHE A 49 0.65 18.12 0.32
C PHE A 49 0.25 17.71 -1.10
N VAL A 50 -0.19 16.46 -1.28
CA VAL A 50 -0.60 15.94 -2.59
C VAL A 50 -1.92 16.56 -3.04
N MET A 51 -2.85 16.83 -2.12
CA MET A 51 -4.10 17.53 -2.44
C MET A 51 -3.85 18.93 -3.00
N ARG A 52 -2.90 19.70 -2.44
CA ARG A 52 -2.53 21.02 -2.98
C ARG A 52 -1.93 20.93 -4.39
N LEU A 53 -1.09 19.94 -4.64
CA LEU A 53 -0.54 19.71 -5.98
C LEU A 53 -1.65 19.34 -6.98
N ALA A 54 -2.60 18.50 -6.57
CA ALA A 54 -3.76 18.15 -7.39
C ALA A 54 -4.67 19.37 -7.65
N GLU A 55 -4.91 20.21 -6.65
CA GLU A 55 -5.67 21.46 -6.78
C GLU A 55 -5.01 22.44 -7.75
N LEU A 56 -3.70 22.65 -7.64
CA LEU A 56 -2.93 23.46 -8.57
C LEU A 56 -3.05 22.92 -10.01
N ALA A 57 -2.86 21.61 -10.20
CA ALA A 57 -3.00 20.98 -11.51
C ALA A 57 -4.44 21.11 -12.07
N ALA A 58 -5.46 20.95 -11.22
CA ALA A 58 -6.85 21.09 -11.62
C ALA A 58 -7.20 22.53 -12.04
N SER A 59 -6.68 23.53 -11.34
CA SER A 59 -6.92 24.94 -11.65
C SER A 59 -6.42 25.36 -13.04
N MET A 60 -5.43 24.66 -13.60
CA MET A 60 -4.93 24.91 -14.95
C MET A 60 -5.95 24.60 -16.06
N PHE A 61 -6.99 23.81 -15.76
CA PHE A 61 -8.05 23.45 -16.71
C PHE A 61 -9.28 24.35 -16.60
N VAL A 62 -9.36 25.17 -15.55
CA VAL A 62 -10.47 26.11 -15.33
C VAL A 62 -10.03 27.47 -15.88
N PHE A 63 -10.45 27.78 -17.11
CA PHE A 63 -10.47 29.14 -17.65
C PHE A 63 -11.62 29.94 -17.04
#